data_AF-M5EI35-F1
#
_entry.id   AF-M5EI35-F1
#
_cell.length_a   1.000
_cell.length_b   1.000
_cell.length_c   1.000
_cell.angle_alpha   90.00
_cell.angle_beta   90.00
_cell.angle_gamma   90.00
#
_symmetry.space_group_name_H-M   'P 1'
#
loop_
_entity.id
_entity.type
_entity.pdbx_description
1 polymer ?
#
loop_
_entity_poly.entity_id
_entity_poly.type
_entity_poly.pdbx_seq_one_letter_code
_entity_poly.pdbx_strand_id
1 'polypeptide(L)'
;MAKKTGYYLTASDSTDVPIRIRGDVDEAIPSATGQIIEALVRLSSVTGDLELQERAWKIAEHAAGRAAHQTYGQAGIVNACAFALEPLKLVIVDRPENLALVPVANRNPDLRRVDIVVAIGTEANRPTLPGGILPPTDKPGAWLCTGQVCLPVITSPKELERLLRQR
;
A
#
# COMPACT_ATOMS: atom_id res chain seq x y z
N MET A 1 11.56 -29.00 -3.66
CA MET A 1 10.48 -28.55 -2.75
C MET A 1 10.31 -27.05 -2.94
N ALA A 2 9.13 -26.59 -3.38
CA ALA A 2 8.89 -25.17 -3.60
C ALA A 2 9.17 -24.39 -2.30
N LYS A 3 10.00 -23.35 -2.37
CA LYS A 3 10.18 -22.38 -1.27
C LYS A 3 8.78 -21.99 -0.79
N LYS A 4 8.48 -22.16 0.50
CA LYS A 4 7.17 -21.87 1.11
C LYS A 4 6.79 -20.40 0.88
N THR A 5 6.10 -20.09 -0.20
CA THR A 5 5.57 -18.75 -0.46
C THR A 5 4.18 -18.61 0.20
N GLY A 6 4.00 -17.50 0.92
CA GLY A 6 2.77 -17.18 1.66
C GLY A 6 2.80 -17.49 3.15
N TYR A 7 1.64 -17.33 3.79
CA TYR A 7 1.44 -17.43 5.24
C TYR A 7 0.39 -18.49 5.56
N TYR A 8 0.37 -18.90 6.82
CA TYR A 8 -0.53 -19.92 7.36
C TYR A 8 -1.23 -19.38 8.60
N LEU A 9 -2.40 -19.94 8.93
CA LEU A 9 -3.14 -19.57 10.15
C LEU A 9 -2.47 -20.09 11.42
N THR A 10 -1.58 -21.08 11.28
CA THR A 10 -0.84 -21.67 12.39
C THR A 10 0.52 -21.01 12.55
N ALA A 11 0.97 -20.89 13.80
CA ALA A 11 2.29 -20.39 14.14
C ALA A 11 3.40 -21.23 13.48
N SER A 12 4.55 -20.61 13.20
CA SER A 12 5.66 -21.28 12.52
C SER A 12 6.35 -22.35 13.36
N ASP A 13 6.18 -22.29 14.67
CA ASP A 13 6.80 -23.10 15.71
C ASP A 13 5.81 -24.05 16.41
N SER A 14 4.57 -24.15 15.92
CA SER A 14 3.62 -25.17 16.40
C SER A 14 4.15 -26.58 16.10
N THR A 15 4.17 -27.42 17.13
CA THR A 15 4.65 -28.81 17.08
C THR A 15 3.51 -29.83 17.08
N ASP A 16 2.29 -29.37 17.34
CA ASP A 16 1.08 -30.15 17.58
C ASP A 16 0.06 -30.07 16.42
N VAL A 17 0.32 -29.25 15.39
CA VAL A 17 -0.55 -29.13 14.22
C VAL A 17 0.04 -29.83 12.99
N PRO A 18 -0.53 -30.98 12.57
CA PRO A 18 0.01 -31.76 11.45
C PRO A 18 -0.22 -31.12 10.08
N ILE A 19 -1.26 -30.27 9.94
CA ILE A 19 -1.63 -29.62 8.68
C ILE A 19 -1.72 -28.11 8.87
N ARG A 20 -0.92 -27.36 8.09
CA ARG A 20 -0.94 -25.89 8.12
C ARG A 20 -1.86 -25.36 7.04
N ILE A 21 -3.05 -24.94 7.44
CA ILE A 21 -4.04 -24.32 6.55
C ILE A 21 -3.68 -22.85 6.27
N ARG A 22 -4.02 -22.39 5.06
CA ARG A 22 -3.95 -20.98 4.67
C ARG A 22 -5.33 -20.34 4.78
N GLY A 23 -5.38 -19.06 5.12
CA GLY A 23 -6.63 -18.29 5.10
C GLY A 23 -6.90 -17.68 3.74
N ASP A 24 -6.93 -18.49 2.68
CA ASP A 24 -7.10 -17.98 1.31
C ASP A 24 -8.55 -17.62 0.97
N VAL A 25 -9.53 -18.22 1.65
CA VAL A 25 -10.95 -18.09 1.36
C VAL A 25 -11.57 -16.97 2.20
N ASP A 26 -12.35 -16.10 1.58
CA ASP A 26 -13.27 -15.19 2.28
C ASP A 26 -14.48 -15.97 2.82
N GLU A 27 -14.81 -15.73 4.08
CA GLU A 27 -15.96 -16.32 4.77
C GLU A 27 -16.74 -15.18 5.46
N ALA A 28 -17.29 -15.42 6.65
CA ALA A 28 -17.78 -14.35 7.52
C ALA A 28 -16.70 -13.31 7.89
N ILE A 29 -15.42 -13.58 7.56
CA ILE A 29 -14.29 -12.68 7.67
C ILE A 29 -13.51 -12.62 6.34
N PRO A 30 -12.81 -11.51 6.03
CA PRO A 30 -11.96 -11.43 4.85
C PRO A 30 -10.80 -12.43 4.89
N SER A 31 -10.38 -12.91 3.72
CA SER A 31 -9.20 -13.76 3.54
C SER A 31 -8.00 -13.22 4.31
N ALA A 32 -7.44 -14.02 5.23
CA ALA A 32 -6.22 -13.68 5.95
C ALA A 32 -5.03 -13.49 4.99
N THR A 33 -4.96 -14.29 3.92
CA THR A 33 -3.94 -14.13 2.87
C THR A 33 -4.07 -12.77 2.18
N GLY A 34 -5.30 -12.38 1.80
CA GLY A 34 -5.57 -11.06 1.22
C GLY A 34 -5.12 -9.93 2.15
N GLN A 35 -5.55 -9.98 3.42
CA GLN A 35 -5.16 -8.98 4.43
C GLN A 35 -3.64 -8.86 4.61
N ILE A 36 -2.91 -9.98 4.60
CA ILE A 36 -1.44 -9.97 4.71
C ILE A 36 -0.79 -9.33 3.49
N ILE A 37 -1.30 -9.61 2.28
CA ILE A 37 -0.83 -8.95 1.05
C ILE A 37 -1.04 -7.44 1.17
N GLU A 38 -2.24 -6.98 1.51
CA GLU A 38 -2.52 -5.55 1.65
C GLU A 38 -1.63 -4.88 2.70
N ALA A 39 -1.39 -5.55 3.83
CA ALA A 39 -0.53 -5.04 4.90
C ALA A 39 0.92 -4.89 4.42
N LEU A 40 1.45 -5.88 3.71
CA LEU A 40 2.80 -5.82 3.13
C LEU A 40 2.91 -4.72 2.06
N VAL A 41 1.89 -4.58 1.21
CA VAL A 41 1.84 -3.51 0.22
C VAL A 41 1.87 -2.13 0.91
N ARG A 42 0.98 -1.89 1.89
CA ARG A 42 0.97 -0.63 2.67
C ARG A 42 2.31 -0.37 3.35
N LEU A 43 2.89 -1.39 4.00
CA LEU A 43 4.17 -1.26 4.68
C LEU A 43 5.28 -0.88 3.70
N SER A 44 5.38 -1.58 2.56
CA SER A 44 6.36 -1.27 1.52
C SER A 44 6.18 0.13 0.94
N SER A 45 4.93 0.61 0.78
CA SER A 45 4.64 1.97 0.32
C SER A 45 5.09 3.02 1.34
N VAL A 46 4.90 2.78 2.64
CA VAL A 46 5.34 3.71 3.69
C VAL A 46 6.87 3.77 3.74
N THR A 47 7.54 2.62 3.83
CA THR A 47 8.99 2.53 4.05
C THR A 47 9.81 2.77 2.78
N GLY A 48 9.22 2.56 1.60
CA GLY A 48 9.96 2.52 0.34
C GLY A 48 10.84 1.28 0.18
N ASP A 49 10.61 0.23 0.98
CA ASP A 49 11.40 -1.00 0.96
C ASP A 49 11.03 -1.88 -0.24
N LEU A 50 11.98 -2.00 -1.18
CA LEU A 50 11.82 -2.78 -2.41
C LEU A 50 11.77 -4.29 -2.15
N GLU A 51 12.45 -4.80 -1.13
CA GLU A 51 12.40 -6.22 -0.78
C GLU A 51 11.03 -6.59 -0.23
N LEU A 52 10.43 -5.72 0.59
CA LEU A 52 9.05 -5.88 1.05
C LEU A 52 8.05 -5.79 -0.10
N GLN A 53 8.26 -4.87 -1.05
CA GLN A 53 7.41 -4.77 -2.24
C GLN A 53 7.49 -6.05 -3.09
N GLU A 54 8.70 -6.54 -3.38
CA GLU A 54 8.89 -7.76 -4.16
C GLU A 54 8.29 -8.98 -3.43
N ARG A 55 8.44 -9.04 -2.10
CA ARG A 55 7.81 -10.07 -1.27
C ARG A 55 6.29 -10.02 -1.38
N ALA A 56 5.68 -8.84 -1.29
CA ALA A 56 4.24 -8.66 -1.43
C ALA A 56 3.74 -9.16 -2.80
N TRP A 57 4.45 -8.81 -3.88
CA TRP A 57 4.17 -9.29 -5.24
C TRP A 57 4.23 -10.81 -5.35
N LYS A 58 5.30 -11.44 -4.88
CA LYS A 58 5.44 -12.90 -4.91
C LYS A 58 4.29 -13.59 -4.16
N ILE A 59 3.91 -13.09 -2.99
CA ILE A 59 2.79 -13.66 -2.23
C ILE A 59 1.47 -13.49 -2.98
N ALA A 60 1.22 -12.30 -3.55
CA ALA A 60 0.03 -12.00 -4.32
C ALA A 60 -0.09 -12.91 -5.56
N GLU A 61 0.99 -13.06 -6.34
CA GLU A 61 1.05 -13.94 -7.50
C GLU A 61 0.71 -15.39 -7.13
N HIS A 62 1.35 -15.93 -6.10
CA HIS A 62 1.06 -17.28 -5.64
C HIS A 62 -0.35 -17.44 -5.08
N ALA A 63 -0.90 -16.41 -4.42
CA ALA A 63 -2.27 -16.41 -3.92
C ALA A 63 -3.28 -16.37 -5.07
N ALA A 64 -3.06 -15.53 -6.09
CA ALA A 64 -3.87 -15.45 -7.29
C ALA A 64 -3.93 -16.80 -8.02
N GLY A 65 -2.78 -17.47 -8.18
CA GLY A 65 -2.74 -18.80 -8.79
C GLY A 65 -3.57 -19.85 -8.04
N ARG A 66 -3.66 -19.77 -6.71
CA ARG A 66 -4.53 -20.65 -5.91
C ARG A 66 -6.00 -20.24 -6.02
N ALA A 67 -6.27 -18.93 -5.95
CA ALA A 67 -7.61 -18.36 -6.08
C ALA A 67 -8.26 -18.67 -7.43
N ALA A 68 -7.46 -18.77 -8.51
CA ALA A 68 -7.94 -19.13 -9.85
C ALA A 68 -8.59 -20.52 -9.93
N HIS A 69 -8.31 -21.41 -8.96
CA HIS A 69 -8.88 -22.75 -8.88
C HIS A 69 -9.90 -22.91 -7.74
N GLN A 70 -10.26 -21.82 -7.05
CA GLN A 70 -11.29 -21.84 -6.02
C GLN A 70 -12.69 -21.71 -6.64
N THR A 71 -13.66 -22.43 -6.08
CA THR A 71 -15.06 -22.35 -6.52
C THR A 71 -15.73 -21.04 -6.05
N TYR A 72 -15.38 -20.57 -4.85
CA TYR A 72 -15.90 -19.33 -4.23
C TYR A 72 -14.92 -18.79 -3.18
N GLY A 73 -15.16 -17.56 -2.71
CA GLY A 73 -14.40 -16.91 -1.63
C GLY A 73 -13.05 -16.30 -2.05
N GLN A 74 -12.88 -15.96 -3.33
CA GLN A 74 -11.64 -15.41 -3.87
C GLN A 74 -11.54 -13.87 -3.86
N ALA A 75 -12.58 -13.16 -3.41
CA ALA A 75 -12.72 -11.70 -3.60
C ALA A 75 -11.61 -10.90 -2.89
N GLY A 76 -11.24 -11.28 -1.66
CA GLY A 76 -10.20 -10.66 -0.86
C GLY A 76 -8.81 -10.83 -1.48
N ILE A 77 -8.52 -12.01 -2.06
CA ILE A 77 -7.27 -12.21 -2.80
C ILE A 77 -7.27 -11.36 -4.09
N VAL A 78 -8.38 -11.34 -4.84
CA VAL A 78 -8.48 -10.53 -6.07
C VAL A 78 -8.30 -9.04 -5.75
N ASN A 79 -8.95 -8.53 -4.70
CA ASN A 79 -8.78 -7.15 -4.24
C ASN A 79 -7.33 -6.85 -3.84
N ALA A 80 -6.72 -7.73 -3.04
CA ALA A 80 -5.34 -7.54 -2.60
C ALA A 80 -4.34 -7.58 -3.77
N CYS A 81 -4.61 -8.38 -4.81
CA CYS A 81 -3.82 -8.39 -6.04
C CYS A 81 -3.97 -7.09 -6.83
N ALA A 82 -5.19 -6.57 -6.97
CA ALA A 82 -5.43 -5.27 -7.60
C ALA A 82 -4.71 -4.14 -6.85
N PHE A 83 -4.71 -4.18 -5.51
CA PHE A 83 -3.95 -3.23 -4.70
C PHE A 83 -2.43 -3.40 -4.86
N ALA A 84 -1.91 -4.62 -4.93
CA ALA A 84 -0.49 -4.87 -5.16
C ALA A 84 0.00 -4.39 -6.54
N LEU A 85 -0.88 -4.40 -7.56
CA LEU A 85 -0.56 -3.91 -8.91
C LEU A 85 -0.46 -2.38 -8.96
N GLU A 86 -1.37 -1.68 -8.28
CA GLU A 86 -1.45 -0.22 -8.32
C GLU A 86 -1.46 0.41 -6.90
N PRO A 87 -0.39 0.23 -6.10
CA PRO A 87 -0.32 0.85 -4.79
C PRO A 87 -0.13 2.36 -4.93
N LEU A 88 -0.94 3.14 -4.21
CA LEU A 88 -0.86 4.59 -4.22
C LEU A 88 -0.18 5.12 -2.96
N LYS A 89 0.69 6.11 -3.14
CA LYS A 89 1.32 6.87 -2.07
C LYS A 89 1.15 8.35 -2.34
N LEU A 90 0.72 9.12 -1.35
CA LEU A 90 0.62 10.56 -1.43
C LEU A 90 1.43 11.18 -0.30
N VAL A 91 2.55 11.80 -0.66
CA VAL A 91 3.29 12.62 0.29
C VAL A 91 2.80 14.06 0.16
N ILE A 92 2.43 14.69 1.27
CA ILE A 92 1.96 16.08 1.32
C ILE A 92 2.88 16.86 2.24
N VAL A 93 3.52 17.90 1.70
CA VAL A 93 4.16 18.95 2.47
C VAL A 93 3.20 20.13 2.52
N ASP A 94 2.85 20.60 3.72
CA ASP A 94 1.91 21.71 3.91
C ASP A 94 2.31 22.62 5.07
N ARG A 95 1.68 23.80 5.16
CA ARG A 95 1.88 24.73 6.28
C ARG A 95 0.91 24.41 7.42
N PRO A 96 1.39 24.09 8.64
CA PRO A 96 0.51 23.77 9.77
C PRO A 96 -0.53 24.86 10.05
N GLU A 97 -0.17 26.13 9.88
CA GLU A 97 -1.02 27.29 10.17
C GLU A 97 -2.04 27.58 9.05
N ASN A 98 -1.85 27.02 7.85
CA ASN A 98 -2.70 27.24 6.70
C ASN A 98 -2.64 26.07 5.72
N LEU A 99 -3.31 24.97 6.08
CA LEU A 99 -3.35 23.74 5.29
C LEU A 99 -4.11 23.96 3.98
N ALA A 100 -3.43 23.80 2.85
CA ALA A 100 -4.02 23.94 1.51
C ALA A 100 -4.30 22.61 0.81
N LEU A 101 -3.46 21.59 1.04
CA LEU A 101 -3.46 20.32 0.30
C LEU A 101 -4.05 19.17 1.13
N VAL A 102 -3.78 19.14 2.44
CA VAL A 102 -4.34 18.11 3.34
C VAL A 102 -5.87 18.02 3.29
N PRO A 103 -6.63 19.13 3.31
CA PRO A 103 -8.10 19.06 3.22
C PRO A 103 -8.60 18.46 1.91
N VAL A 104 -7.84 18.61 0.81
CA VAL A 104 -8.20 18.02 -0.49
C VAL A 104 -8.06 16.50 -0.45
N ALA A 105 -6.96 15.99 0.11
CA ALA A 105 -6.72 14.56 0.28
C ALA A 105 -7.81 13.91 1.15
N ASN A 106 -8.18 14.54 2.26
CA ASN A 106 -9.22 14.07 3.18
C ASN A 106 -10.62 14.01 2.55
N ARG A 107 -10.91 14.87 1.56
CA ARG A 107 -12.19 14.89 0.84
C ARG A 107 -12.25 13.91 -0.33
N ASN A 108 -11.11 13.35 -0.73
CA ASN A 108 -11.01 12.39 -1.84
C ASN A 108 -10.24 11.15 -1.36
N PRO A 109 -10.81 10.33 -0.47
CA PRO A 109 -10.13 9.14 0.05
C PRO A 109 -10.06 8.03 -1.02
N ASP A 110 -8.94 7.28 -1.03
CA ASP A 110 -8.79 6.02 -1.77
C ASP A 110 -8.17 4.99 -0.82
N LEU A 111 -8.81 3.81 -0.67
CA LEU A 111 -8.39 2.75 0.26
C LEU A 111 -7.04 2.11 -0.10
N ARG A 112 -6.59 2.29 -1.35
CA ARG A 112 -5.27 1.88 -1.85
C ARG A 112 -4.19 2.94 -1.59
N ARG A 113 -4.57 4.16 -1.16
CA ARG A 113 -3.66 5.28 -1.00
C ARG A 113 -3.19 5.42 0.44
N VAL A 114 -1.88 5.47 0.61
CA VAL A 114 -1.25 5.83 1.88
C VAL A 114 -0.83 7.29 1.84
N ASP A 115 -1.35 8.08 2.77
CA ASP A 115 -1.06 9.52 2.88
C ASP A 115 -0.03 9.76 3.96
N ILE A 116 1.06 10.47 3.63
CA ILE A 116 2.07 10.91 4.58
C ILE A 116 2.12 12.43 4.56
N VAL A 117 1.74 13.04 5.67
CA VAL A 117 1.71 14.49 5.83
C VAL A 117 2.94 14.96 6.59
N VAL A 118 3.59 15.98 6.05
CA VAL A 118 4.82 16.58 6.58
C VAL A 118 4.63 18.08 6.70
N ALA A 119 4.99 18.66 7.85
CA ALA A 119 5.02 20.10 8.00
C ALA A 119 6.26 20.69 7.31
N ILE A 120 6.11 21.88 6.71
CA ILE A 120 7.25 22.65 6.20
C ILE A 120 8.31 22.82 7.32
N GLY A 121 9.59 22.69 6.96
CA GLY A 121 10.71 22.83 7.89
C GLY A 121 11.05 21.58 8.70
N THR A 122 10.35 20.45 8.50
CA THR A 122 10.69 19.19 9.19
C THR A 122 11.92 18.52 8.57
N GLU A 123 13.00 18.36 9.33
CA GLU A 123 14.22 17.65 8.87
C GLU A 123 14.27 16.16 9.23
N ALA A 124 13.78 15.77 10.42
CA ALA A 124 14.17 14.49 11.03
C ALA A 124 13.35 13.25 10.63
N ASN A 125 12.33 13.34 9.77
CA ASN A 125 11.48 12.19 9.39
C ASN A 125 10.84 12.40 8.01
N ARG A 126 11.66 12.72 7.01
CA ARG A 126 11.14 12.94 5.65
C ARG A 126 10.70 11.62 5.03
N PRO A 127 9.44 11.47 4.61
CA PRO A 127 9.02 10.32 3.83
C PRO A 127 9.83 10.26 2.54
N THR A 128 10.36 9.09 2.23
CA THR A 128 11.06 8.86 0.97
C THR A 128 10.04 8.74 -0.16
N LEU A 129 10.33 9.40 -1.26
CA LEU A 129 9.76 9.05 -2.55
C LEU A 129 10.48 7.79 -3.08
N PRO A 130 9.89 7.08 -4.06
CA PRO A 130 10.58 6.04 -4.81
C PRO A 130 12.03 6.37 -5.16
N GLY A 131 12.92 5.39 -5.03
CA GLY A 131 14.36 5.57 -5.22
C GLY A 131 15.09 6.26 -4.06
N GLY A 132 14.45 6.44 -2.90
CA GLY A 132 15.07 7.06 -1.72
C GLY A 132 15.19 8.58 -1.81
N ILE A 133 14.48 9.20 -2.76
CA ILE A 133 14.50 10.65 -2.97
C ILE A 133 13.76 11.33 -1.83
N LEU A 134 14.36 12.36 -1.24
CA LEU A 134 13.69 13.18 -0.22
C LEU A 134 12.92 14.32 -0.91
N PRO A 135 11.61 14.46 -0.68
CA PRO A 135 10.86 15.59 -1.19
C PRO A 135 11.35 16.89 -0.53
N PRO A 136 11.45 18.00 -1.27
CA PRO A 136 11.67 19.32 -0.70
C PRO A 136 10.59 19.66 0.35
N THR A 137 11.01 20.12 1.52
CA THR A 137 10.12 20.49 2.64
C THR A 137 10.12 22.00 2.91
N ASP A 138 10.62 22.80 1.98
CA ASP A 138 10.71 24.26 2.07
C ASP A 138 9.43 24.97 1.59
N LYS A 139 8.64 24.29 0.75
CA LYS A 139 7.42 24.82 0.14
C LYS A 139 6.30 23.77 0.15
N PRO A 140 5.02 24.20 0.14
CA PRO A 140 3.92 23.27 0.02
C PRO A 140 3.98 22.52 -1.31
N GLY A 141 3.68 21.24 -1.28
CA GLY A 141 3.66 20.38 -2.45
C GLY A 141 3.10 19.01 -2.13
N ALA A 142 2.51 18.36 -3.12
CA ALA A 142 2.05 17.00 -3.05
C ALA A 142 2.73 16.14 -4.12
N TRP A 143 3.19 14.96 -3.71
CA TRP A 143 3.77 13.95 -4.59
C TRP A 143 2.88 12.71 -4.58
N LEU A 144 2.13 12.55 -5.66
CA LEU A 144 1.29 11.38 -5.88
C LEU A 144 2.08 10.33 -6.68
N CYS A 145 2.27 9.17 -6.08
CA CYS A 145 3.04 8.07 -6.63
C CYS A 145 2.18 6.82 -6.81
N THR A 146 2.50 6.04 -7.84
CA THR A 146 1.96 4.71 -8.10
C THR A 146 3.12 3.73 -8.20
N GLY A 147 3.24 2.83 -7.22
CA GLY A 147 4.43 2.01 -7.06
C GLY A 147 5.71 2.86 -6.98
N GLN A 148 6.62 2.66 -7.93
CA GLN A 148 7.93 3.32 -7.97
C GLN A 148 7.98 4.60 -8.82
N VAL A 149 6.84 5.11 -9.30
CA VAL A 149 6.78 6.29 -10.16
C VAL A 149 5.90 7.36 -9.53
N CYS A 150 6.39 8.61 -9.50
CA CYS A 150 5.63 9.76 -9.04
C CYS A 150 5.30 10.71 -10.18
N LEU A 151 4.16 11.39 -10.06
CA LEU A 151 3.85 12.56 -10.87
C LEU A 151 4.76 13.74 -10.49
N PRO A 152 4.87 14.77 -11.36
CA PRO A 152 5.44 16.05 -10.97
C PRO A 152 4.78 16.61 -9.71
N VAL A 153 5.52 17.44 -8.96
CA VAL A 153 5.00 18.06 -7.74
C VAL A 153 3.74 18.87 -8.02
N ILE A 154 2.70 18.62 -7.22
CA ILE A 154 1.41 19.29 -7.33
C ILE A 154 1.35 20.38 -6.26
N THR A 155 1.24 21.64 -6.67
CA THR A 155 1.24 22.79 -5.75
C THR A 155 -0.14 23.45 -5.63
N SER A 156 -1.08 23.09 -6.51
CA SER A 156 -2.44 23.65 -6.54
C SER A 156 -3.46 22.69 -5.94
N PRO A 157 -4.30 23.14 -4.97
CA PRO A 157 -5.39 22.33 -4.42
C PRO A 157 -6.37 21.82 -5.48
N LYS A 158 -6.68 22.65 -6.50
CA LYS A 158 -7.58 22.27 -7.60
C LYS A 158 -7.00 21.18 -8.49
N GLU A 159 -5.70 21.23 -8.74
CA GLU A 159 -5.02 20.21 -9.53
C GLU A 159 -4.94 18.89 -8.78
N LEU A 160 -4.63 18.94 -7.48
CA LEU A 160 -4.66 17.76 -6.62
C LEU A 160 -6.04 17.11 -6.63
N GLU A 161 -7.11 17.89 -6.43
CA GLU A 161 -8.48 17.36 -6.46
C GLU A 161 -8.81 16.67 -7.79
N ARG A 162 -8.45 17.29 -8.92
CA ARG A 162 -8.68 16.71 -10.24
C ARG A 162 -7.97 15.36 -10.39
N LEU A 163 -6.72 15.26 -9.96
CA LEU A 163 -5.95 14.01 -10.06
C LEU A 163 -6.49 12.92 -9.14
N LEU A 164 -6.94 13.28 -7.94
CA LEU A 164 -7.49 12.32 -6.97
C LEU A 164 -8.87 11.78 -7.37
N ARG A 165 -9.68 12.53 -8.13
CA ARG A 165 -11.00 12.08 -8.62
C ARG A 165 -10.94 11.22 -9.89
N GLN A 166 -9.85 11.27 -10.63
CA GLN A 166 -9.69 10.56 -11.90
C GLN A 166 -9.18 9.11 -11.73
N ARG A 167 -8.92 8.70 -10.50
CA ARG A 167 -8.39 7.38 -10.13
C ARG A 167 -9.38 6.61 -9.28
#